data_AF-A0A401KNJ7-F1
#
_entry.id   AF-A0A401KNJ7-F1
#
_cell.length_a   1.000
_cell.length_b   1.000
_cell.length_c   1.000
_cell.angle_alpha   90.00
_cell.angle_beta   90.00
_cell.angle_gamma   90.00
#
_symmetry.space_group_name_H-M   'P 1'
#
loop_
_entity.id
_entity.type
_entity.pdbx_description
1 polymer ?
#
loop_
_entity_poly.entity_id
_entity_poly.type
_entity_poly.pdbx_seq_one_letter_code
_entity_poly.pdbx_strand_id
1 'polypeptide(L)'
;MGNNIIGKPAGKVDLSFYLSWVNIWLSLPPPHLDQDTTTNLTVTEQAEIFLREASSPLPSYNSLRWVASSFRRSLANGQIPLGGVNPPSCSETNLASGDYNPNSNCPCNGLYPLPSDTDIASIAESANCSAIHYTNQALQTVIKRQSEWNSTSLFTPRNLIEAVSEILQANADVQDFPSTCQGPAEATNLHAIRAPDRRPSPKDDTVNVICRQLYPTAEDVKFCTDAKYYFVLGAIHSDTAHDGLIRAIADAGNDILIADYCEVADEATLQLLQQSGAAAVAFLKLCVLSGLFSEWAFDNMMASMLHFRVLGYYRDHARCRLPAGVYGSRMTSLTAHRYVDLGLFFAVASASAGTKERVNEAEYTLLSIACTLINDLVDLRSDTARKQRENVVLRGVRGNLCEYLDRVMFECLETATLAVQTNRTCAYVLMAFCNWAVMSSHHKMFEVSTQISVVGKYDECLSQSRDHRQAYRGLLEALAPFGTLGEKGPSVGQTRAELDFKYGVCRSSSTLHASWLADITRSLLEPQTLRRIVDVVHFEWTGCEGEVDYCP
;
A
#
# COMPACT_ATOMS: atom_id res chain seq x y z
N MET A 1 -37.02 3.09 -40.41
CA MET A 1 -35.57 2.90 -40.62
C MET A 1 -34.91 3.02 -39.27
N GLY A 2 -34.50 1.89 -38.72
CA GLY A 2 -34.01 1.79 -37.36
C GLY A 2 -32.53 2.18 -37.25
N ASN A 3 -32.17 2.70 -36.09
CA ASN A 3 -30.84 2.50 -35.51
C ASN A 3 -31.08 1.95 -34.11
N ASN A 4 -31.05 0.62 -34.01
CA ASN A 4 -30.88 -0.07 -32.75
C ASN A 4 -29.50 0.30 -32.21
N ILE A 5 -29.48 1.06 -31.13
CA ILE A 5 -28.32 1.16 -30.25
C ILE A 5 -28.23 -0.21 -29.57
N ILE A 6 -27.50 -1.13 -30.21
CA ILE A 6 -27.04 -2.35 -29.54
C ILE A 6 -26.07 -1.86 -28.46
N GLY A 7 -26.50 -1.92 -27.21
CA GLY A 7 -25.62 -1.70 -26.07
C GLY A 7 -24.40 -2.62 -26.23
N LYS A 8 -23.19 -2.03 -26.23
CA LYS A 8 -21.97 -2.83 -26.12
C LYS A 8 -22.12 -3.70 -24.88
N PRO A 9 -21.94 -5.03 -24.96
CA PRO A 9 -21.94 -5.87 -23.78
C PRO A 9 -20.88 -5.29 -22.82
N ALA A 10 -21.25 -5.08 -21.55
CA ALA A 10 -20.26 -4.83 -20.52
C ALA A 10 -19.36 -6.08 -20.47
N GLY A 11 -18.12 -5.95 -20.94
CA GLY A 11 -17.20 -7.08 -21.00
C GLY A 11 -16.91 -7.60 -19.59
N LYS A 12 -16.97 -8.91 -19.42
CA LYS A 12 -16.73 -9.59 -18.15
C LYS A 12 -15.26 -9.98 -18.09
N VAL A 13 -14.64 -9.77 -16.95
CA VAL A 13 -13.29 -10.22 -16.65
C VAL A 13 -13.35 -11.01 -15.35
N ASP A 14 -13.75 -12.26 -15.48
CA ASP A 14 -13.80 -13.17 -14.33
C ASP A 14 -12.40 -13.61 -13.89
N LEU A 15 -12.33 -14.15 -12.68
CA LEU A 15 -11.08 -14.59 -12.08
C LEU A 15 -10.41 -15.73 -12.89
N SER A 16 -11.19 -16.64 -13.46
CA SER A 16 -10.67 -17.81 -14.19
C SER A 16 -9.97 -17.41 -15.49
N PHE A 17 -10.48 -16.38 -16.17
CA PHE A 17 -9.89 -15.81 -17.36
C PHE A 17 -8.53 -15.16 -17.05
N TYR A 18 -8.48 -14.34 -15.98
CA TYR A 18 -7.23 -13.73 -15.54
C TYR A 18 -6.19 -14.77 -15.09
N LEU A 19 -6.58 -15.78 -14.29
CA LEU A 19 -5.65 -16.84 -13.88
C LEU A 19 -5.14 -17.66 -15.06
N SER A 20 -5.99 -17.87 -16.08
CA SER A 20 -5.56 -18.51 -17.34
C SER A 20 -4.51 -17.68 -18.07
N TRP A 21 -4.67 -16.35 -18.09
CA TRP A 21 -3.66 -15.43 -18.64
C TRP A 21 -2.33 -15.53 -17.90
N VAL A 22 -2.34 -15.49 -16.56
CA VAL A 22 -1.12 -15.62 -15.76
C VAL A 22 -0.42 -16.95 -16.07
N ASN A 23 -1.15 -18.06 -16.05
CA ASN A 23 -0.59 -19.38 -16.39
C ASN A 23 0.03 -19.43 -17.79
N ILE A 24 -0.63 -18.82 -18.78
CA ILE A 24 -0.09 -18.70 -20.14
C ILE A 24 1.20 -17.90 -20.11
N TRP A 25 1.19 -16.71 -19.53
CA TRP A 25 2.33 -15.79 -19.48
C TRP A 25 3.57 -16.46 -18.87
N LEU A 26 3.40 -17.14 -17.74
CA LEU A 26 4.47 -17.86 -17.04
C LEU A 26 5.01 -19.06 -17.85
N SER A 27 4.17 -19.66 -18.71
CA SER A 27 4.57 -20.79 -19.56
C SER A 27 5.28 -20.39 -20.86
N LEU A 28 5.35 -19.10 -21.19
CA LEU A 28 5.95 -18.63 -22.43
C LEU A 28 7.48 -18.55 -22.29
N PRO A 29 8.24 -19.00 -23.30
CA PRO A 29 9.69 -18.83 -23.31
C PRO A 29 10.07 -17.34 -23.27
N PRO A 30 11.30 -17.00 -22.86
CA PRO A 30 11.82 -15.63 -22.98
C PRO A 30 11.65 -15.09 -24.41
N PRO A 31 11.42 -13.78 -24.60
CA PRO A 31 11.07 -13.23 -25.91
C PRO A 31 12.14 -13.48 -26.99
N HIS A 32 13.41 -13.56 -26.59
CA HIS A 32 14.54 -13.84 -27.47
C HIS A 32 14.66 -15.31 -27.89
N LEU A 33 13.91 -16.21 -27.24
CA LEU A 33 13.84 -17.65 -27.54
C LEU A 33 12.47 -18.06 -28.11
N ASP A 34 11.55 -17.09 -28.28
CA ASP A 34 10.21 -17.35 -28.79
C ASP A 34 10.27 -17.60 -30.31
N GLN A 35 10.51 -18.85 -30.70
CA GLN A 35 10.61 -19.31 -32.08
C GLN A 35 9.23 -19.55 -32.74
N ASP A 36 8.12 -19.14 -32.11
CA ASP A 36 6.79 -19.45 -32.61
C ASP A 36 6.54 -18.77 -33.97
N THR A 37 6.45 -19.59 -35.01
CA THR A 37 6.33 -19.26 -36.45
C THR A 37 4.93 -18.77 -36.85
N THR A 38 4.06 -18.49 -35.88
CA THR A 38 2.74 -17.90 -36.11
C THR A 38 2.87 -16.43 -36.53
N THR A 39 2.02 -16.02 -37.48
CA THR A 39 1.96 -14.64 -37.96
C THR A 39 1.71 -13.71 -36.77
N ASN A 40 2.54 -12.68 -36.60
CA ASN A 40 2.40 -11.72 -35.50
C ASN A 40 1.08 -10.96 -35.61
N LEU A 41 0.33 -10.91 -34.52
CA LEU A 41 -0.85 -10.05 -34.41
C LEU A 41 -0.42 -8.58 -34.28
N THR A 42 -1.07 -7.70 -35.03
CA THR A 42 -1.03 -6.26 -34.77
C THR A 42 -1.64 -5.95 -33.39
N VAL A 43 -1.30 -4.79 -32.80
CA VAL A 43 -1.83 -4.39 -31.48
C VAL A 43 -3.37 -4.36 -31.47
N THR A 44 -3.99 -3.94 -32.58
CA THR A 44 -5.44 -3.94 -32.74
C THR A 44 -6.01 -5.36 -32.71
N GLU A 45 -5.42 -6.29 -33.48
CA GLU A 45 -5.87 -7.69 -33.49
C GLU A 45 -5.68 -8.37 -32.12
N GLN A 46 -4.60 -8.03 -31.39
CA GLN A 46 -4.39 -8.50 -30.02
C GLN A 46 -5.56 -8.09 -29.10
N ALA A 47 -5.96 -6.82 -29.13
CA ALA A 47 -7.06 -6.30 -28.32
C ALA A 47 -8.42 -6.90 -28.73
N GLU A 48 -8.69 -7.04 -30.03
CA GLU A 48 -9.94 -7.63 -30.54
C GLU A 48 -10.08 -9.10 -30.14
N ILE A 49 -9.01 -9.90 -30.30
CA ILE A 49 -9.01 -11.31 -29.88
C ILE A 49 -9.15 -11.39 -28.37
N PHE A 50 -8.39 -10.60 -27.60
CA PHE A 50 -8.49 -10.58 -26.14
C PHE A 50 -9.91 -10.28 -25.66
N LEU A 51 -10.55 -9.24 -26.20
CA LEU A 51 -11.93 -8.87 -25.84
C LEU A 51 -12.94 -9.98 -26.17
N ARG A 52 -12.77 -10.63 -27.33
CA ARG A 52 -13.60 -11.76 -27.75
C ARG A 52 -13.46 -12.93 -26.79
N GLU A 53 -12.24 -13.29 -26.42
CA GLU A 53 -11.97 -14.39 -25.50
C GLU A 53 -12.45 -14.07 -24.07
N ALA A 54 -12.28 -12.83 -23.60
CA ALA A 54 -12.78 -12.39 -22.28
C ALA A 54 -14.31 -12.48 -22.18
N SER A 55 -15.00 -12.27 -23.30
CA SER A 55 -16.46 -12.37 -23.38
C SER A 55 -16.95 -13.80 -23.65
N SER A 56 -16.04 -14.75 -23.92
CA SER A 56 -16.39 -16.13 -24.23
C SER A 56 -16.67 -16.90 -22.94
N PRO A 57 -17.75 -17.71 -22.87
CA PRO A 57 -17.97 -18.62 -21.75
C PRO A 57 -16.90 -19.72 -21.67
N LEU A 58 -16.18 -19.98 -22.77
CA LEU A 58 -15.07 -20.93 -22.86
C LEU A 58 -13.93 -20.28 -23.66
N PRO A 59 -13.05 -19.49 -23.02
CA PRO A 59 -11.92 -18.86 -23.67
C PRO A 59 -10.96 -19.88 -24.28
N SER A 60 -10.45 -19.59 -25.49
CA SER A 60 -9.50 -20.45 -26.19
C SER A 60 -8.08 -20.24 -25.66
N TYR A 61 -7.53 -21.28 -25.02
CA TYR A 61 -6.13 -21.26 -24.54
C TYR A 61 -5.13 -20.89 -25.64
N ASN A 62 -5.28 -21.47 -26.85
CA ASN A 62 -4.39 -21.20 -27.97
C ASN A 62 -4.49 -19.75 -28.46
N SER A 63 -5.70 -19.17 -28.47
CA SER A 63 -5.89 -17.77 -28.87
C SER A 63 -5.26 -16.83 -27.85
N LEU A 64 -5.48 -17.08 -26.56
CA LEU A 64 -4.86 -16.29 -25.49
C LEU A 64 -3.33 -16.42 -25.48
N ARG A 65 -2.79 -17.63 -25.75
CA ARG A 65 -1.35 -17.84 -25.91
C ARG A 65 -0.79 -17.04 -27.07
N TRP A 66 -1.47 -17.03 -28.22
CA TRP A 66 -1.05 -16.24 -29.38
C TRP A 66 -1.08 -14.73 -29.10
N VAL A 67 -2.09 -14.24 -28.39
CA VAL A 67 -2.16 -12.85 -27.91
C VAL A 67 -1.00 -12.55 -26.97
N ALA A 68 -0.74 -13.39 -25.97
CA ALA A 68 0.33 -13.17 -24.99
C ALA A 68 1.72 -13.13 -25.64
N SER A 69 2.03 -14.08 -26.53
CA SER A 69 3.30 -14.08 -27.28
C SER A 69 3.43 -12.84 -28.16
N SER A 70 2.37 -12.48 -28.89
CA SER A 70 2.37 -11.27 -29.74
C SER A 70 2.54 -10.00 -28.92
N PHE A 71 1.90 -9.90 -27.75
CA PHE A 71 2.03 -8.76 -26.85
C PHE A 71 3.46 -8.60 -26.34
N ARG A 72 4.11 -9.68 -25.90
CA ARG A 72 5.52 -9.64 -25.44
C ARG A 72 6.45 -9.13 -26.54
N ARG A 73 6.26 -9.59 -27.79
CA ARG A 73 7.04 -9.12 -28.94
C ARG A 73 6.75 -7.66 -29.26
N SER A 74 5.48 -7.26 -29.29
CA SER A 74 5.09 -5.87 -29.54
C SER A 74 5.63 -4.92 -28.49
N LEU A 75 5.62 -5.31 -27.21
CA LEU A 75 6.23 -4.54 -26.13
C LEU A 75 7.75 -4.42 -26.33
N ALA A 76 8.44 -5.54 -26.58
CA ALA A 76 9.89 -5.55 -26.81
C ALA A 76 10.32 -4.72 -28.05
N ASN A 77 9.46 -4.65 -29.06
CA ASN A 77 9.68 -3.85 -30.28
C ASN A 77 9.24 -2.38 -30.12
N GLY A 78 8.85 -1.94 -28.93
CA GLY A 78 8.45 -0.56 -28.66
C GLY A 78 7.12 -0.15 -29.32
N GLN A 79 6.22 -1.10 -29.57
CA GLN A 79 4.93 -0.83 -30.21
C GLN A 79 3.81 -0.52 -29.20
N ILE A 80 4.03 -0.82 -27.92
CA ILE A 80 3.03 -0.68 -26.86
C ILE A 80 3.58 0.21 -25.74
N PRO A 81 3.01 1.40 -25.50
CA PRO A 81 3.30 2.18 -24.31
C PRO A 81 2.58 1.61 -23.08
N LEU A 82 3.26 1.62 -21.92
CA LEU A 82 2.68 1.15 -20.66
C LEU A 82 2.09 2.26 -19.79
N GLY A 83 2.18 3.54 -20.14
CA GLY A 83 1.50 4.60 -19.38
C GLY A 83 1.80 6.01 -19.85
N GLY A 84 2.91 6.20 -20.58
CA GLY A 84 3.21 7.43 -21.29
C GLY A 84 2.89 7.36 -22.77
N VAL A 85 3.41 8.32 -23.53
CA VAL A 85 3.29 8.36 -24.99
C VAL A 85 4.31 7.47 -25.69
N ASN A 86 5.45 7.21 -25.04
CA ASN A 86 6.53 6.38 -25.54
C ASN A 86 6.53 5.00 -24.86
N PRO A 87 6.96 3.94 -25.56
CA PRO A 87 7.20 2.63 -24.96
C PRO A 87 8.35 2.68 -23.93
N PRO A 88 8.33 1.79 -22.92
CA PRO A 88 9.44 1.71 -21.97
C PRO A 88 10.74 1.30 -22.66
N SER A 89 11.85 1.95 -22.31
CA SER A 89 13.17 1.72 -22.95
C SER A 89 14.19 0.98 -22.07
N CYS A 90 13.92 0.79 -20.78
CA CYS A 90 14.79 0.07 -19.84
C CYS A 90 13.98 -0.65 -18.76
N SER A 91 14.63 -1.46 -17.94
CA SER A 91 13.99 -2.24 -16.86
C SER A 91 13.33 -1.35 -15.80
N GLU A 92 13.91 -0.19 -15.50
CA GLU A 92 13.35 0.74 -14.50
C GLU A 92 11.97 1.26 -14.91
N THR A 93 11.75 1.52 -16.20
CA THR A 93 10.46 2.01 -16.73
C THR A 93 9.57 0.91 -17.30
N ASN A 94 10.12 -0.29 -17.55
CA ASN A 94 9.35 -1.44 -18.03
C ASN A 94 8.74 -2.22 -16.86
N LEU A 95 7.52 -1.84 -16.47
CA LEU A 95 6.76 -2.52 -15.42
C LEU A 95 6.34 -3.96 -15.79
N ALA A 96 6.39 -4.33 -17.07
CA ALA A 96 6.04 -5.67 -17.56
C ALA A 96 7.28 -6.56 -17.83
N SER A 97 8.49 -6.14 -17.44
CA SER A 97 9.68 -6.96 -17.66
C SER A 97 9.85 -8.08 -16.62
N GLY A 98 9.45 -7.83 -15.37
CA GLY A 98 9.70 -8.72 -14.24
C GLY A 98 11.13 -8.64 -13.71
N ASP A 99 11.90 -7.60 -14.04
CA ASP A 99 13.32 -7.50 -13.64
C ASP A 99 13.54 -6.63 -12.39
N TYR A 100 12.48 -6.13 -11.75
CA TYR A 100 12.62 -5.25 -10.60
C TYR A 100 13.22 -6.01 -9.41
N ASN A 101 14.39 -5.58 -8.96
CA ASN A 101 15.07 -6.14 -7.81
C ASN A 101 15.70 -5.02 -6.97
N PRO A 102 15.08 -4.64 -5.84
CA PRO A 102 15.61 -3.62 -4.95
C PRO A 102 16.67 -4.14 -3.96
N ASN A 103 17.00 -5.44 -3.97
CA ASN A 103 18.01 -5.97 -3.08
C ASN A 103 19.36 -5.29 -3.31
N SER A 104 19.88 -4.69 -2.25
CA SER A 104 21.23 -4.12 -2.23
C SER A 104 22.01 -4.73 -1.09
N ASN A 105 23.05 -5.50 -1.39
CA ASN A 105 23.99 -5.95 -0.37
C ASN A 105 24.90 -4.76 -0.03
N CYS A 106 24.70 -4.16 1.14
CA CYS A 106 25.44 -2.98 1.57
C CYS A 106 25.89 -3.12 3.03
N PRO A 107 27.19 -3.23 3.31
CA PRO A 107 27.70 -3.36 4.68
C PRO A 107 27.89 -2.00 5.39
N CYS A 108 27.34 -0.91 4.85
CA CYS A 108 27.54 0.42 5.43
C CYS A 108 26.67 0.63 6.67
N ASN A 109 27.01 1.62 7.49
CA ASN A 109 26.22 1.98 8.69
C ASN A 109 25.32 3.21 8.44
N GLY A 110 24.84 3.35 7.20
CA GLY A 110 24.02 4.48 6.73
C GLY A 110 24.63 5.87 6.90
N LEU A 111 23.79 6.89 6.76
CA LEU A 111 24.15 8.29 6.94
C LEU A 111 23.58 8.83 8.25
N TYR A 112 24.45 8.97 9.24
CA TYR A 112 24.13 9.59 10.53
C TYR A 112 25.40 10.09 11.24
N PRO A 113 25.39 11.23 11.93
CA PRO A 113 24.38 12.28 11.83
C PRO A 113 24.41 12.92 10.44
N LEU A 114 23.24 13.36 9.95
CA LEU A 114 23.13 14.07 8.68
C LEU A 114 22.96 15.58 8.95
N PRO A 115 23.84 16.46 8.44
CA PRO A 115 23.71 17.90 8.63
C PRO A 115 22.41 18.45 8.05
N SER A 116 21.82 19.43 8.73
CA SER A 116 20.48 19.97 8.46
C SER A 116 20.29 20.53 7.04
N ASP A 117 21.36 21.01 6.39
CA ASP A 117 21.31 21.68 5.08
C ASP A 117 21.92 20.84 3.95
N THR A 118 22.13 19.53 4.17
CA THR A 118 22.73 18.67 3.14
C THR A 118 21.76 18.44 1.99
N ASP A 119 22.11 18.88 0.79
CA ASP A 119 21.29 18.61 -0.41
C ASP A 119 21.43 17.14 -0.89
N ILE A 120 20.47 16.71 -1.70
CA ILE A 120 20.40 15.32 -2.20
C ILE A 120 21.62 14.95 -3.04
N ALA A 121 22.14 15.89 -3.83
CA ALA A 121 23.29 15.64 -4.69
C ALA A 121 24.54 15.33 -3.84
N SER A 122 24.75 16.12 -2.81
CA SER A 122 25.80 15.95 -1.81
C SER A 122 25.63 14.64 -1.04
N ILE A 123 24.40 14.28 -0.66
CA ILE A 123 24.08 12.97 -0.05
C ILE A 123 24.48 11.84 -0.99
N ALA A 124 24.05 11.88 -2.25
CA ALA A 124 24.30 10.82 -3.21
C ALA A 124 25.79 10.69 -3.61
N GLU A 125 26.53 11.79 -3.64
CA GLU A 125 27.96 11.82 -3.96
C GLU A 125 28.85 11.42 -2.77
N SER A 126 28.44 11.74 -1.54
CA SER A 126 29.22 11.45 -0.32
C SER A 126 28.85 10.14 0.37
N ALA A 127 27.70 9.55 0.02
CA ALA A 127 27.26 8.29 0.61
C ALA A 127 28.05 7.10 0.09
N ASN A 128 28.76 6.42 0.99
CA ASN A 128 29.23 5.05 0.76
C ASN A 128 28.11 3.99 0.86
N CYS A 129 26.84 4.40 0.69
CA CYS A 129 25.67 3.55 0.82
C CYS A 129 25.11 3.19 -0.55
N SER A 130 25.18 1.90 -0.92
CA SER A 130 24.69 1.40 -2.20
C SER A 130 23.19 1.65 -2.39
N ALA A 131 22.38 1.49 -1.33
CA ALA A 131 20.94 1.76 -1.38
C ALA A 131 20.64 3.21 -1.79
N ILE A 132 21.34 4.19 -1.20
CA ILE A 132 21.20 5.61 -1.54
C ILE A 132 21.62 5.88 -2.99
N HIS A 133 22.71 5.25 -3.44
CA HIS A 133 23.19 5.39 -4.81
C HIS A 133 22.16 4.85 -5.81
N TYR A 134 21.61 3.65 -5.56
CA TYR A 134 20.60 3.04 -6.42
C TYR A 134 19.28 3.83 -6.43
N THR A 135 18.82 4.34 -5.28
CA THR A 135 17.67 5.25 -5.22
C THR A 135 17.89 6.48 -6.11
N ASN A 136 19.05 7.14 -6.01
CA ASN A 136 19.34 8.32 -6.83
C ASN A 136 19.49 7.97 -8.32
N GLN A 137 20.15 6.86 -8.66
CA GLN A 137 20.27 6.39 -10.05
C GLN A 137 18.91 6.09 -10.67
N ALA A 138 18.02 5.42 -9.94
CA ALA A 138 16.66 5.12 -10.35
C ALA A 138 15.85 6.41 -10.53
N LEU A 139 15.95 7.37 -9.60
CA LEU A 139 15.33 8.69 -9.69
C LEU A 139 15.70 9.40 -11.00
N GLN A 140 17.00 9.54 -11.27
CA GLN A 140 17.49 10.20 -12.49
C GLN A 140 17.02 9.49 -13.77
N THR A 141 17.02 8.16 -13.72
CA THR A 141 16.59 7.30 -14.84
C THR A 141 15.12 7.49 -15.20
N VAL A 142 14.24 7.51 -14.19
CA VAL A 142 12.79 7.68 -14.35
C VAL A 142 12.43 9.10 -14.78
N ILE A 143 13.05 10.12 -14.19
CA ILE A 143 12.81 11.54 -14.57
C ILE A 143 13.22 11.80 -16.02
N LYS A 144 14.40 11.33 -16.43
CA LYS A 144 14.89 11.52 -17.81
C LYS A 144 13.95 10.89 -18.85
N ARG A 145 13.13 9.92 -18.44
CA ARG A 145 12.18 9.16 -19.28
C ARG A 145 10.72 9.51 -19.00
N GLN A 146 10.44 10.74 -18.58
CA GLN A 146 9.07 11.23 -18.29
C GLN A 146 8.03 11.02 -19.41
N SER A 147 8.45 10.76 -20.66
CA SER A 147 7.57 10.43 -21.78
C SER A 147 7.10 8.97 -21.79
N GLU A 148 7.76 8.08 -21.05
CA GLU A 148 7.45 6.64 -21.00
C GLU A 148 6.35 6.32 -19.98
N TRP A 149 5.99 7.29 -19.14
CA TRP A 149 4.96 7.19 -18.11
C TRP A 149 4.13 8.48 -18.01
N ASN A 150 2.99 8.44 -17.31
CA ASN A 150 2.10 9.59 -17.20
C ASN A 150 2.59 10.58 -16.13
N SER A 151 3.43 11.53 -16.56
CA SER A 151 4.04 12.56 -15.71
C SER A 151 3.19 13.81 -15.47
N THR A 152 1.99 13.88 -16.06
CA THR A 152 1.12 15.07 -16.03
C THR A 152 -0.15 14.90 -15.18
N SER A 153 -0.28 13.77 -14.49
CA SER A 153 -1.45 13.41 -13.70
C SER A 153 -1.13 13.53 -12.19
N LEU A 154 -1.65 12.64 -11.35
CA LEU A 154 -1.48 12.65 -9.89
C LEU A 154 -0.04 12.42 -9.43
N PHE A 155 0.79 11.85 -10.30
CA PHE A 155 2.19 11.54 -10.02
C PHE A 155 3.05 12.35 -10.99
N THR A 156 3.75 13.34 -10.45
CA THR A 156 4.63 14.21 -11.25
C THR A 156 6.09 13.99 -10.92
N PRO A 157 7.03 14.34 -11.82
CA PRO A 157 8.46 14.31 -11.52
C PRO A 157 8.81 15.09 -10.26
N ARG A 158 8.10 16.19 -9.99
CA ARG A 158 8.26 16.99 -8.78
C ARG A 158 7.92 16.19 -7.53
N ASN A 159 6.79 15.49 -7.50
CA ASN A 159 6.42 14.67 -6.34
C ASN A 159 7.47 13.59 -6.07
N LEU A 160 8.02 12.97 -7.11
CA LEU A 160 9.07 11.96 -6.95
C LEU A 160 10.37 12.54 -6.37
N ILE A 161 10.80 13.71 -6.84
CA ILE A 161 11.98 14.40 -6.29
C ILE A 161 11.75 14.75 -4.81
N GLU A 162 10.58 15.30 -4.47
CA GLU A 162 10.22 15.66 -3.10
C GLU A 162 10.17 14.41 -2.19
N ALA A 163 9.60 13.30 -2.67
CA ALA A 163 9.57 12.01 -1.96
C ALA A 163 10.97 11.46 -1.67
N VAL A 164 11.85 11.43 -2.68
CA VAL A 164 13.23 10.96 -2.51
C VAL A 164 14.03 11.91 -1.61
N SER A 165 13.83 13.22 -1.72
CA SER A 165 14.45 14.19 -0.81
C SER A 165 14.07 13.91 0.63
N GLU A 166 12.78 13.70 0.88
CA GLU A 166 12.23 13.54 2.22
C GLU A 166 12.75 12.27 2.89
N ILE A 167 12.85 11.15 2.15
CA ILE A 167 13.32 9.87 2.72
C ILE A 167 14.84 9.87 2.95
N LEU A 168 15.63 10.42 2.01
CA LEU A 168 17.09 10.50 2.17
C LEU A 168 17.51 11.42 3.32
N GLN A 169 16.69 12.40 3.65
CA GLN A 169 16.94 13.34 4.73
C GLN A 169 16.16 13.01 6.01
N ALA A 170 15.53 11.83 6.11
CA ALA A 170 14.73 11.42 7.27
C ALA A 170 15.51 11.43 8.59
N ASN A 171 16.84 11.30 8.51
CA ASN A 171 17.78 11.28 9.64
C ASN A 171 18.50 12.62 9.90
N ALA A 172 18.15 13.69 9.19
CA ALA A 172 18.62 15.05 9.48
C ALA A 172 17.76 15.75 10.54
N ASP A 173 18.22 16.88 11.06
CA ASP A 173 17.47 17.75 12.00
C ASP A 173 16.87 16.96 13.18
N VAL A 174 17.67 16.05 13.76
CA VAL A 174 17.26 15.29 14.94
C VAL A 174 16.99 16.23 16.09
N GLN A 175 15.82 16.10 16.68
CA GLN A 175 15.37 16.92 17.81
C GLN A 175 15.78 16.29 19.13
N ASP A 176 15.81 17.13 20.17
CA ASP A 176 15.90 16.66 21.54
C ASP A 176 14.69 15.80 21.92
N PHE A 177 14.85 15.00 22.96
CA PHE A 177 13.76 14.20 23.52
C PHE A 177 12.61 15.11 23.98
N PRO A 178 11.36 14.78 23.65
CA PRO A 178 10.22 15.60 24.00
C PRO A 178 9.98 15.58 25.51
N SER A 179 9.43 16.68 26.01
CA SER A 179 8.81 16.67 27.34
C SER A 179 7.54 15.81 27.32
N THR A 180 7.06 15.42 28.50
CA THR A 180 5.78 14.72 28.65
C THR A 180 4.89 15.48 29.62
N CYS A 181 3.63 15.06 29.78
CA CYS A 181 2.77 15.58 30.84
C CYS A 181 3.34 15.34 32.26
N GLN A 182 4.35 14.46 32.40
CA GLN A 182 5.00 14.14 33.67
C GLN A 182 6.21 15.04 33.97
N GLY A 183 6.61 15.91 33.02
CA GLY A 183 7.76 16.80 33.16
C GLY A 183 8.74 16.73 31.98
N PRO A 184 9.90 17.41 32.11
CA PRO A 184 10.92 17.42 31.08
C PRO A 184 11.63 16.06 30.95
N ALA A 185 12.24 15.81 29.79
CA ALA A 185 12.82 14.51 29.44
C ALA A 185 13.84 13.99 30.46
N GLU A 186 14.61 14.88 31.10
CA GLU A 186 15.61 14.54 32.12
C GLU A 186 14.98 14.05 33.44
N ALA A 187 13.73 14.44 33.70
CA ALA A 187 12.98 14.05 34.89
C ALA A 187 12.04 12.87 34.64
N THR A 188 11.68 12.60 33.37
CA THR A 188 10.72 11.56 32.99
C THR A 188 11.41 10.41 32.27
N ASN A 189 11.58 9.29 32.96
CA ASN A 189 11.97 8.04 32.31
C ASN A 189 10.73 7.42 31.67
N LEU A 190 10.53 7.70 30.37
CA LEU A 190 9.57 6.94 29.57
C LEU A 190 9.91 5.45 29.69
N HIS A 191 8.86 4.62 29.82
CA HIS A 191 9.02 3.17 29.78
C HIS A 191 9.69 2.76 28.47
N ALA A 192 10.47 1.68 28.51
CA ALA A 192 11.04 1.11 27.29
C ALA A 192 9.89 0.78 26.33
N ILE A 193 9.90 1.40 25.15
CA ILE A 193 8.85 1.18 24.16
C ILE A 193 9.08 -0.16 23.49
N ARG A 194 8.07 -1.00 23.62
CA ARG A 194 8.03 -2.38 23.13
C ARG A 194 6.92 -2.51 22.10
N ALA A 195 7.05 -3.51 21.23
CA ALA A 195 6.12 -3.79 20.15
C ALA A 195 5.84 -5.30 20.05
N PRO A 196 4.64 -5.69 19.55
CA PRO A 196 4.32 -7.08 19.32
C PRO A 196 5.25 -7.71 18.28
N ASP A 197 5.43 -9.03 18.39
CA ASP A 197 6.01 -9.83 17.31
C ASP A 197 5.09 -9.80 16.08
N ARG A 198 5.62 -9.31 14.95
CA ARG A 198 4.89 -9.21 13.68
C ARG A 198 4.70 -10.56 12.99
N ARG A 199 5.36 -11.62 13.45
CA ARG A 199 5.19 -12.98 12.90
C ARG A 199 3.79 -13.52 13.21
N PRO A 200 3.22 -14.37 12.34
CA PRO A 200 1.92 -15.00 12.62
C PRO A 200 1.95 -15.85 13.90
N SER A 201 0.96 -15.66 14.76
CA SER A 201 0.75 -16.39 16.02
C SER A 201 -0.30 -17.48 15.82
N PRO A 202 -0.01 -18.77 16.00
CA PRO A 202 -1.01 -19.84 15.90
C PRO A 202 -2.19 -19.71 16.87
N LYS A 203 -2.05 -18.88 17.91
CA LYS A 203 -3.09 -18.63 18.91
C LYS A 203 -4.15 -17.66 18.41
N ASP A 204 -3.75 -16.65 17.65
CA ASP A 204 -4.59 -15.48 17.32
C ASP A 204 -4.81 -15.33 15.80
N ASP A 205 -3.93 -15.92 14.98
CA ASP A 205 -4.01 -15.94 13.53
C ASP A 205 -4.70 -17.21 13.00
N THR A 206 -5.45 -17.05 11.91
CA THR A 206 -6.01 -18.18 11.16
C THR A 206 -4.89 -19.12 10.68
N VAL A 207 -5.13 -20.43 10.82
CA VAL A 207 -4.23 -21.46 10.27
C VAL A 207 -4.02 -21.24 8.77
N ASN A 208 -2.77 -21.27 8.31
CA ASN A 208 -2.39 -20.95 6.92
C ASN A 208 -3.22 -21.68 5.86
N VAL A 209 -3.52 -22.98 6.05
CA VAL A 209 -4.32 -23.76 5.10
C VAL A 209 -5.73 -23.19 4.94
N ILE A 210 -6.36 -22.75 6.03
CA ILE A 210 -7.69 -22.15 6.00
C ILE A 210 -7.61 -20.75 5.39
N CYS A 211 -6.62 -19.95 5.80
CA CYS A 211 -6.41 -18.61 5.25
C CYS A 211 -6.24 -18.66 3.72
N ARG A 212 -5.45 -19.61 3.20
CA ARG A 212 -5.25 -19.81 1.74
C ARG A 212 -6.52 -20.24 1.00
N GLN A 213 -7.41 -20.98 1.65
CA GLN A 213 -8.70 -21.35 1.06
C GLN A 213 -9.65 -20.15 0.98
N LEU A 214 -9.65 -19.28 2.00
CA LEU A 214 -10.48 -18.08 2.04
C LEU A 214 -9.95 -16.99 1.09
N TYR A 215 -8.62 -16.83 1.04
CA TYR A 215 -7.95 -15.72 0.38
C TYR A 215 -6.75 -16.19 -0.46
N PRO A 216 -6.99 -16.94 -1.55
CA PRO A 216 -5.92 -17.53 -2.34
C PRO A 216 -5.06 -16.48 -3.04
N THR A 217 -3.75 -16.49 -2.77
CA THR A 217 -2.73 -15.73 -3.51
C THR A 217 -1.88 -16.68 -4.35
N ALA A 218 -1.19 -16.18 -5.38
CA ALA A 218 -0.29 -17.04 -6.16
C ALA A 218 0.96 -17.39 -5.33
N GLU A 219 1.39 -16.44 -4.52
CA GLU A 219 2.60 -16.49 -3.71
C GLU A 219 2.44 -17.35 -2.46
N ASP A 220 1.21 -17.60 -2.01
CA ASP A 220 0.92 -18.36 -0.79
C ASP A 220 1.57 -17.77 0.48
N VAL A 221 1.95 -16.49 0.41
CA VAL A 221 2.56 -15.68 1.47
C VAL A 221 1.49 -14.80 2.11
N LYS A 222 1.43 -14.83 3.44
CA LYS A 222 0.41 -14.12 4.22
C LYS A 222 0.44 -12.60 4.03
N PHE A 223 1.61 -11.97 3.99
CA PHE A 223 1.72 -10.53 3.72
C PHE A 223 1.17 -10.14 2.33
N CYS A 224 1.35 -11.01 1.32
CA CYS A 224 0.73 -10.80 0.02
C CYS A 224 -0.79 -10.88 0.12
N THR A 225 -1.32 -11.84 0.89
CA THR A 225 -2.76 -11.91 1.18
C THR A 225 -3.25 -10.63 1.84
N ASP A 226 -2.52 -10.12 2.84
CA ASP A 226 -2.94 -8.94 3.59
C ASP A 226 -3.10 -7.72 2.70
N ALA A 227 -2.04 -7.37 1.96
CA ALA A 227 -2.03 -6.23 1.05
C ALA A 227 -3.04 -6.40 -0.10
N LYS A 228 -3.18 -7.62 -0.65
CA LYS A 228 -4.11 -7.86 -1.76
C LYS A 228 -5.54 -7.87 -1.25
N TYR A 229 -5.93 -8.81 -0.39
CA TYR A 229 -7.32 -9.11 -0.02
C TYR A 229 -7.97 -8.13 0.94
N TYR A 230 -7.22 -7.59 1.90
CA TYR A 230 -7.80 -6.69 2.90
C TYR A 230 -7.73 -5.23 2.48
N PHE A 231 -6.81 -4.87 1.58
CA PHE A 231 -6.70 -3.52 1.03
C PHE A 231 -7.21 -3.40 -0.40
N VAL A 232 -6.46 -3.85 -1.42
CA VAL A 232 -6.77 -3.56 -2.84
C VAL A 232 -8.06 -4.23 -3.31
N LEU A 233 -8.20 -5.54 -3.05
CA LEU A 233 -9.40 -6.34 -3.29
C LEU A 233 -10.51 -6.02 -2.30
N GLY A 234 -10.16 -5.46 -1.14
CA GLY A 234 -11.08 -5.04 -0.10
C GLY A 234 -11.68 -3.64 -0.32
N ALA A 235 -11.17 -2.88 -1.30
CA ALA A 235 -11.72 -1.58 -1.69
C ALA A 235 -13.07 -1.70 -2.42
N ILE A 236 -13.46 -2.91 -2.83
CA ILE A 236 -14.76 -3.19 -3.43
C ILE A 236 -15.21 -4.61 -3.06
N HIS A 237 -16.53 -4.82 -3.02
CA HIS A 237 -17.10 -6.16 -2.82
C HIS A 237 -16.72 -7.10 -3.97
N SER A 238 -16.70 -8.40 -3.71
CA SER A 238 -16.46 -9.41 -4.74
C SER A 238 -17.64 -9.44 -5.71
N ASP A 239 -17.31 -9.36 -7.00
CA ASP A 239 -18.23 -9.50 -8.12
C ASP A 239 -17.59 -10.42 -9.15
N THR A 240 -18.16 -11.61 -9.32
CA THR A 240 -17.61 -12.65 -10.19
C THR A 240 -17.39 -12.19 -11.63
N ALA A 241 -18.13 -11.17 -12.09
CA ALA A 241 -17.96 -10.60 -13.42
C ALA A 241 -16.70 -9.72 -13.57
N HIS A 242 -16.12 -9.23 -12.47
CA HIS A 242 -15.00 -8.27 -12.47
C HIS A 242 -13.84 -8.67 -11.55
N ASP A 243 -13.98 -9.76 -10.77
CA ASP A 243 -12.95 -10.21 -9.82
C ASP A 243 -11.59 -10.47 -10.48
N GLY A 244 -11.55 -10.87 -11.75
CA GLY A 244 -10.31 -11.03 -12.50
C GLY A 244 -9.61 -9.69 -12.77
N LEU A 245 -10.38 -8.64 -13.08
CA LEU A 245 -9.83 -7.29 -13.24
C LEU A 245 -9.28 -6.75 -11.92
N ILE A 246 -10.06 -6.86 -10.83
CA ILE A 246 -9.62 -6.40 -9.50
C ILE A 246 -8.41 -7.20 -9.01
N ARG A 247 -8.35 -8.49 -9.32
CA ARG A 247 -7.19 -9.32 -9.01
C ARG A 247 -5.96 -8.89 -9.81
N ALA A 248 -6.10 -8.59 -11.10
CA ALA A 248 -5.00 -8.06 -11.90
C ALA A 248 -4.51 -6.71 -11.36
N ILE A 249 -5.39 -5.83 -10.88
CA ILE A 249 -4.98 -4.58 -10.21
C ILE A 249 -4.09 -4.89 -9.01
N ALA A 250 -4.50 -5.80 -8.13
CA ALA A 250 -3.70 -6.14 -6.95
C ALA A 250 -2.37 -6.84 -7.26
N ASP A 251 -2.35 -7.76 -8.21
CA ASP A 251 -1.11 -8.45 -8.61
C ASP A 251 -0.16 -7.50 -9.36
N ALA A 252 -0.65 -6.50 -10.10
CA ALA A 252 0.19 -5.45 -10.66
C ALA A 252 0.88 -4.61 -9.57
N GLY A 253 0.38 -4.67 -8.33
CA GLY A 253 0.98 -4.12 -7.12
C GLY A 253 2.21 -4.88 -6.59
N ASN A 254 2.60 -6.01 -7.19
CA ASN A 254 3.60 -6.91 -6.62
C ASN A 254 4.99 -6.29 -6.44
N ASP A 255 5.38 -5.28 -7.22
CA ASP A 255 6.66 -4.57 -6.99
C ASP A 255 6.69 -3.84 -5.64
N ILE A 256 5.54 -3.46 -5.09
CA ILE A 256 5.43 -2.91 -3.73
C ILE A 256 5.87 -3.98 -2.72
N LEU A 257 5.30 -5.16 -2.85
CA LEU A 257 5.62 -6.31 -2.01
C LEU A 257 7.08 -6.76 -2.19
N ILE A 258 7.61 -6.69 -3.41
CA ILE A 258 9.03 -6.97 -3.64
C ILE A 258 9.87 -5.97 -2.84
N ALA A 259 9.62 -4.66 -2.90
CA ALA A 259 10.46 -3.72 -2.18
C ALA A 259 10.34 -3.81 -0.66
N ASP A 260 9.15 -4.07 -0.14
CA ASP A 260 8.93 -4.20 1.31
C ASP A 260 9.59 -5.45 1.90
N TYR A 261 9.78 -6.51 1.10
CA TYR A 261 10.16 -7.84 1.59
C TYR A 261 11.36 -8.47 0.88
N CYS A 262 12.06 -7.77 -0.02
CA CYS A 262 13.15 -8.38 -0.79
C CYS A 262 14.30 -8.92 0.06
N GLU A 263 14.50 -8.39 1.26
CA GLU A 263 15.56 -8.82 2.19
C GLU A 263 15.22 -10.15 2.90
N VAL A 264 13.95 -10.56 2.90
CA VAL A 264 13.46 -11.70 3.68
C VAL A 264 12.75 -12.76 2.85
N ALA A 265 12.25 -12.40 1.68
CA ALA A 265 11.62 -13.34 0.77
C ALA A 265 12.70 -14.18 0.06
N ASP A 266 12.44 -15.48 -0.08
CA ASP A 266 13.30 -16.34 -0.88
C ASP A 266 13.24 -15.99 -2.37
N GLU A 267 14.27 -16.40 -3.11
CA GLU A 267 14.41 -16.09 -4.54
C GLU A 267 13.23 -16.60 -5.38
N ALA A 268 12.64 -17.75 -5.03
CA ALA A 268 11.51 -18.31 -5.79
C ALA A 268 10.24 -17.48 -5.57
N THR A 269 9.99 -17.03 -4.35
CA THR A 269 8.89 -16.12 -4.01
C THR A 269 9.05 -14.78 -4.72
N LEU A 270 10.25 -14.19 -4.71
CA LEU A 270 10.53 -12.94 -5.43
C LEU A 270 10.35 -13.08 -6.93
N GLN A 271 10.86 -14.18 -7.51
CA GLN A 271 10.68 -14.48 -8.92
C GLN A 271 9.20 -14.62 -9.29
N LEU A 272 8.41 -15.29 -8.46
CA LEU A 272 6.98 -15.44 -8.68
C LEU A 272 6.25 -14.08 -8.63
N LEU A 273 6.55 -13.24 -7.64
CA LEU A 273 6.01 -11.88 -7.53
C LEU A 273 6.31 -11.04 -8.77
N GLN A 274 7.56 -11.07 -9.23
CA GLN A 274 8.04 -10.36 -10.41
C GLN A 274 7.28 -10.79 -11.67
N GLN A 275 7.17 -12.10 -11.89
CA GLN A 275 6.57 -12.64 -13.11
C GLN A 275 5.05 -12.47 -13.13
N SER A 276 4.37 -12.68 -12.00
CA SER A 276 2.92 -12.50 -11.89
C SER A 276 2.53 -11.01 -11.95
N GLY A 277 3.34 -10.12 -11.37
CA GLY A 277 3.16 -8.67 -11.49
C GLY A 277 3.32 -8.20 -12.94
N ALA A 278 4.36 -8.67 -13.63
CA ALA A 278 4.55 -8.38 -15.06
C ALA A 278 3.38 -8.88 -15.92
N ALA A 279 2.88 -10.10 -15.64
CA ALA A 279 1.70 -10.65 -16.30
C ALA A 279 0.47 -9.77 -16.08
N ALA A 280 0.27 -9.28 -14.85
CA ALA A 280 -0.86 -8.44 -14.48
C ALA A 280 -0.81 -7.06 -15.18
N VAL A 281 0.36 -6.43 -15.26
CA VAL A 281 0.54 -5.18 -16.01
C VAL A 281 0.18 -5.35 -17.49
N ALA A 282 0.68 -6.42 -18.12
CA ALA A 282 0.38 -6.72 -19.52
C ALA A 282 -1.12 -7.00 -19.74
N PHE A 283 -1.75 -7.74 -18.83
CA PHE A 283 -3.18 -8.00 -18.84
C PHE A 283 -4.00 -6.71 -18.76
N LEU A 284 -3.68 -5.84 -17.79
CA LEU A 284 -4.37 -4.57 -17.60
C LEU A 284 -4.20 -3.66 -18.81
N LYS A 285 -3.02 -3.66 -19.46
CA LYS A 285 -2.84 -2.91 -20.70
C LYS A 285 -3.75 -3.41 -21.81
N LEU A 286 -3.90 -4.73 -21.97
CA LEU A 286 -4.85 -5.31 -22.92
C LEU A 286 -6.31 -4.95 -22.55
N CYS A 287 -6.65 -4.93 -21.26
CA CYS A 287 -7.95 -4.43 -20.81
C CYS A 287 -8.17 -2.96 -21.20
N VAL A 288 -7.15 -2.09 -21.09
CA VAL A 288 -7.24 -0.69 -21.55
C VAL A 288 -7.45 -0.62 -23.06
N LEU A 289 -6.62 -1.32 -23.84
CA LEU A 289 -6.72 -1.35 -25.31
C LEU A 289 -8.07 -1.90 -25.79
N SER A 290 -8.68 -2.79 -25.01
CA SER A 290 -9.98 -3.39 -25.28
C SER A 290 -11.17 -2.59 -24.72
N GLY A 291 -10.93 -1.48 -24.01
CA GLY A 291 -11.96 -0.66 -23.38
C GLY A 291 -12.64 -1.29 -22.14
N LEU A 292 -12.00 -2.29 -21.52
CA LEU A 292 -12.47 -2.96 -20.30
C LEU A 292 -11.95 -2.30 -19.01
N PHE A 293 -10.85 -1.55 -19.12
CA PHE A 293 -10.27 -0.81 -17.99
C PHE A 293 -9.96 0.63 -18.38
N SER A 294 -10.06 1.54 -17.41
CA SER A 294 -9.89 2.97 -17.63
C SER A 294 -8.42 3.30 -17.87
N GLU A 295 -8.12 3.95 -18.99
CA GLU A 295 -6.78 4.50 -19.29
C GLU A 295 -6.28 5.40 -18.16
N TRP A 296 -7.14 6.28 -17.63
CA TRP A 296 -6.81 7.12 -16.47
C TRP A 296 -6.34 6.31 -15.25
N ALA A 297 -7.01 5.19 -14.94
CA ALA A 297 -6.64 4.40 -13.76
C ALA A 297 -5.32 3.67 -14.02
N PHE A 298 -5.19 3.05 -15.19
CA PHE A 298 -3.98 2.36 -15.58
C PHE A 298 -2.76 3.30 -15.59
N ASP A 299 -2.83 4.44 -16.25
CA ASP A 299 -1.71 5.36 -16.36
C ASP A 299 -1.22 5.88 -15.00
N ASN A 300 -2.15 6.18 -14.09
CA ASN A 300 -1.80 6.60 -12.73
C ASN A 300 -1.25 5.43 -11.88
N MET A 301 -1.75 4.20 -12.06
CA MET A 301 -1.14 3.03 -11.41
C MET A 301 0.31 2.84 -11.86
N MET A 302 0.58 2.99 -13.14
CA MET A 302 1.93 2.82 -13.71
C MET A 302 2.87 3.91 -13.22
N ALA A 303 2.41 5.17 -13.19
CA ALA A 303 3.18 6.27 -12.62
C ALA A 303 3.45 6.08 -11.11
N SER A 304 2.42 5.71 -10.33
CA SER A 304 2.54 5.37 -8.90
C SER A 304 3.55 4.26 -8.67
N MET A 305 3.53 3.21 -9.48
CA MET A 305 4.42 2.07 -9.33
C MET A 305 5.87 2.41 -9.66
N LEU A 306 6.11 3.24 -10.68
CA LEU A 306 7.46 3.71 -11.01
C LEU A 306 8.03 4.58 -9.90
N HIS A 307 7.23 5.48 -9.32
CA HIS A 307 7.64 6.25 -8.16
C HIS A 307 7.98 5.32 -6.99
N PHE A 308 7.15 4.31 -6.74
CA PHE A 308 7.38 3.35 -5.68
C PHE A 308 8.67 2.55 -5.91
N ARG A 309 8.92 2.03 -7.12
CA ARG A 309 10.16 1.32 -7.45
C ARG A 309 11.41 2.11 -7.09
N VAL A 310 11.41 3.43 -7.36
CA VAL A 310 12.51 4.34 -7.01
C VAL A 310 12.72 4.40 -5.50
N LEU A 311 11.64 4.59 -4.72
CA LEU A 311 11.70 4.60 -3.26
C LEU A 311 12.10 3.23 -2.70
N GLY A 312 11.67 2.15 -3.34
CA GLY A 312 11.92 0.78 -2.90
C GLY A 312 13.38 0.36 -2.88
N TYR A 313 14.27 1.08 -3.57
CA TYR A 313 15.74 0.90 -3.46
C TYR A 313 16.32 1.45 -2.15
N TYR A 314 15.62 2.36 -1.46
CA TYR A 314 16.12 3.01 -0.26
C TYR A 314 16.12 2.03 0.92
N ARG A 315 17.19 2.05 1.71
CA ARG A 315 17.30 1.35 2.99
C ARG A 315 17.95 2.25 4.02
N ASP A 316 17.34 2.37 5.18
CA ASP A 316 17.94 3.08 6.30
C ASP A 316 18.95 2.20 7.04
N HIS A 317 20.18 2.15 6.52
CA HIS A 317 21.29 1.46 7.19
C HIS A 317 21.81 2.20 8.43
N ALA A 318 21.26 3.37 8.81
CA ALA A 318 21.70 4.11 9.99
C ALA A 318 21.00 3.67 11.28
N ARG A 319 19.97 2.82 11.22
CA ARG A 319 19.13 2.38 12.35
C ARG A 319 19.92 1.99 13.61
N CYS A 320 21.01 1.24 13.47
CA CYS A 320 21.85 0.81 14.59
C CYS A 320 22.51 1.96 15.37
N ARG A 321 22.66 3.13 14.72
CA ARG A 321 23.30 4.33 15.28
C ARG A 321 22.30 5.39 15.74
N LEU A 322 21.04 5.26 15.35
CA LEU A 322 19.99 6.18 15.76
C LEU A 322 19.77 6.08 17.29
N PRO A 323 19.54 7.21 17.98
CA PRO A 323 19.10 7.19 19.38
C PRO A 323 17.85 6.33 19.55
N ALA A 324 17.70 5.70 20.72
CA ALA A 324 16.48 4.99 21.10
C ALA A 324 15.41 5.98 21.59
N GLY A 325 14.14 5.56 21.61
CA GLY A 325 13.02 6.35 22.13
C GLY A 325 12.32 7.23 21.10
N VAL A 326 11.37 8.03 21.58
CA VAL A 326 10.55 8.93 20.76
C VAL A 326 11.21 10.30 20.68
N TYR A 327 11.54 10.73 19.47
CA TYR A 327 12.05 12.06 19.18
C TYR A 327 11.77 12.39 17.71
N GLY A 328 11.69 13.67 17.41
CA GLY A 328 11.47 14.16 16.05
C GLY A 328 12.73 14.19 15.20
N SER A 329 12.56 14.30 13.89
CA SER A 329 13.63 14.59 12.93
C SER A 329 13.08 15.46 11.80
N ARG A 330 13.88 15.71 10.75
CA ARG A 330 13.48 16.56 9.62
C ARG A 330 12.13 16.14 9.05
N MET A 331 11.25 17.09 8.81
CA MET A 331 10.04 16.91 8.00
C MET A 331 9.85 18.09 7.06
N THR A 332 9.54 17.81 5.80
CA THR A 332 9.26 18.82 4.77
C THR A 332 7.77 18.97 4.51
N SER A 333 7.04 17.85 4.57
CA SER A 333 5.59 17.79 4.50
C SER A 333 5.11 16.54 5.21
N LEU A 334 3.82 16.41 5.50
CA LEU A 334 3.29 15.21 6.12
C LEU A 334 3.35 14.00 5.18
N THR A 335 3.35 14.20 3.86
CA THR A 335 3.05 13.11 2.92
C THR A 335 3.98 12.97 1.73
N ALA A 336 5.07 13.73 1.56
CA ALA A 336 5.82 13.68 0.28
C ALA A 336 6.23 12.26 -0.12
N HIS A 337 6.88 11.50 0.76
CA HIS A 337 7.18 10.08 0.45
C HIS A 337 5.96 9.16 0.65
N ARG A 338 5.14 9.38 1.68
CA ARG A 338 3.95 8.55 1.98
C ARG A 338 2.86 8.61 0.91
N TYR A 339 2.83 9.67 0.11
CA TYR A 339 1.98 9.82 -1.06
C TYR A 339 2.22 8.71 -2.10
N VAL A 340 3.42 8.12 -2.09
CA VAL A 340 3.80 7.00 -2.96
C VAL A 340 3.87 5.70 -2.16
N ASP A 341 4.56 5.73 -1.02
CA ASP A 341 4.98 4.56 -0.25
C ASP A 341 3.83 3.72 0.34
N LEU A 342 2.64 4.31 0.49
CA LEU A 342 1.47 3.56 0.97
C LEU A 342 0.75 2.74 -0.12
N GLY A 343 1.18 2.84 -1.39
CA GLY A 343 0.57 2.09 -2.48
C GLY A 343 -0.92 2.39 -2.74
N LEU A 344 -1.44 3.51 -2.23
CA LEU A 344 -2.88 3.78 -2.14
C LEU A 344 -3.59 3.77 -3.49
N PHE A 345 -2.87 4.11 -4.56
CA PHE A 345 -3.49 4.25 -5.87
C PHE A 345 -4.03 2.91 -6.42
N PHE A 346 -3.49 1.77 -5.98
CA PHE A 346 -4.01 0.46 -6.35
C PHE A 346 -5.42 0.24 -5.80
N ALA A 347 -5.67 0.61 -4.56
CA ALA A 347 -7.02 0.59 -3.98
C ALA A 347 -7.94 1.63 -4.64
N VAL A 348 -7.42 2.82 -4.98
CA VAL A 348 -8.17 3.84 -5.75
C VAL A 348 -8.61 3.27 -7.11
N ALA A 349 -7.72 2.58 -7.83
CA ALA A 349 -8.03 1.97 -9.11
C ALA A 349 -9.12 0.89 -8.98
N SER A 350 -9.03 0.03 -7.96
CA SER A 350 -10.05 -0.98 -7.64
C SER A 350 -11.40 -0.35 -7.30
N ALA A 351 -11.41 0.62 -6.39
CA ALA A 351 -12.64 1.32 -5.99
C ALA A 351 -13.26 2.06 -7.18
N SER A 352 -12.44 2.78 -7.97
CA SER A 352 -12.88 3.49 -9.19
C SER A 352 -13.48 2.54 -10.23
N ALA A 353 -12.96 1.31 -10.34
CA ALA A 353 -13.55 0.29 -11.22
C ALA A 353 -14.96 -0.10 -10.79
N GLY A 354 -15.26 -0.11 -9.48
CA GLY A 354 -16.59 -0.40 -8.93
C GLY A 354 -17.54 0.80 -8.90
N THR A 355 -17.07 1.96 -8.42
CA THR A 355 -17.86 3.19 -8.24
C THR A 355 -18.05 3.97 -9.56
N LYS A 356 -17.15 3.77 -10.53
CA LYS A 356 -17.03 4.55 -11.77
C LYS A 356 -16.67 6.02 -11.55
N GLU A 357 -16.22 6.38 -10.35
CA GLU A 357 -15.72 7.71 -10.01
C GLU A 357 -14.20 7.77 -10.24
N ARG A 358 -13.68 8.97 -10.48
CA ARG A 358 -12.22 9.25 -10.50
C ARG A 358 -11.90 10.17 -9.34
N VAL A 359 -10.64 10.19 -8.94
CA VAL A 359 -10.13 11.17 -7.97
C VAL A 359 -9.24 12.19 -8.66
N ASN A 360 -9.30 13.44 -8.20
CA ASN A 360 -8.36 14.49 -8.56
C ASN A 360 -7.19 14.58 -7.55
N GLU A 361 -6.24 15.48 -7.79
CA GLU A 361 -5.06 15.67 -6.94
C GLU A 361 -5.43 16.00 -5.49
N ALA A 362 -6.35 16.94 -5.26
CA ALA A 362 -6.75 17.32 -3.91
C ALA A 362 -7.42 16.17 -3.14
N GLU A 363 -8.27 15.40 -3.82
CA GLU A 363 -8.94 14.22 -3.24
C GLU A 363 -7.94 13.11 -2.91
N TYR A 364 -6.96 12.87 -3.79
CA TYR A 364 -5.92 11.87 -3.54
C TYR A 364 -4.93 12.33 -2.45
N THR A 365 -4.52 13.61 -2.42
CA THR A 365 -3.73 14.17 -1.33
C THR A 365 -4.44 14.03 0.02
N LEU A 366 -5.74 14.31 0.08
CA LEU A 366 -6.55 14.11 1.29
C LEU A 366 -6.52 12.66 1.76
N LEU A 367 -6.70 11.69 0.84
CA LEU A 367 -6.58 10.27 1.14
C LEU A 367 -5.19 9.91 1.65
N SER A 368 -4.13 10.40 0.99
CA SER A 368 -2.75 10.16 1.39
C SER A 368 -2.49 10.67 2.81
N ILE A 369 -2.96 11.87 3.17
CA ILE A 369 -2.85 12.42 4.52
C ILE A 369 -3.57 11.53 5.52
N ALA A 370 -4.84 11.20 5.26
CA ALA A 370 -5.64 10.39 6.19
C ALA A 370 -5.01 9.01 6.42
N CYS A 371 -4.69 8.28 5.35
CA CYS A 371 -4.10 6.94 5.45
C CYS A 371 -2.69 6.97 6.04
N THR A 372 -1.91 8.04 5.80
CA THR A 372 -0.60 8.23 6.45
C THR A 372 -0.76 8.35 7.96
N LEU A 373 -1.65 9.22 8.42
CA LEU A 373 -1.89 9.40 9.85
C LEU A 373 -2.40 8.10 10.49
N ILE A 374 -3.32 7.40 9.83
CA ILE A 374 -3.81 6.09 10.31
C ILE A 374 -2.64 5.12 10.45
N ASN A 375 -1.88 4.88 9.38
CA ASN A 375 -0.77 3.92 9.37
C ASN A 375 0.26 4.25 10.45
N ASP A 376 0.73 5.49 10.47
CA ASP A 376 1.86 5.89 11.29
C ASP A 376 1.49 6.04 12.77
N LEU A 377 0.21 6.28 13.09
CA LEU A 377 -0.31 6.16 14.46
C LEU A 377 -0.41 4.68 14.88
N VAL A 378 -1.00 3.81 14.05
CA VAL A 378 -1.16 2.40 14.46
C VAL A 378 0.18 1.68 14.63
N ASP A 379 1.18 2.05 13.82
CA ASP A 379 2.53 1.49 13.89
C ASP A 379 3.48 2.25 14.81
N LEU A 380 3.04 3.32 15.48
CA LEU A 380 3.90 4.23 16.27
C LEU A 380 4.85 3.48 17.21
N ARG A 381 4.33 2.49 17.97
CA ARG A 381 5.14 1.67 18.90
C ARG A 381 6.16 0.81 18.16
N SER A 382 5.71 0.11 17.12
CA SER A 382 6.55 -0.75 16.29
C SER A 382 7.66 0.04 15.60
N ASP A 383 7.33 1.20 15.04
CA ASP A 383 8.29 2.07 14.35
C ASP A 383 9.27 2.72 15.33
N THR A 384 8.81 3.07 16.53
CA THR A 384 9.70 3.58 17.57
C THR A 384 10.69 2.51 18.01
N ALA A 385 10.22 1.29 18.29
CA ALA A 385 11.07 0.17 18.69
C ALA A 385 12.12 -0.17 17.62
N ARG A 386 11.73 -0.11 16.34
CA ARG A 386 12.59 -0.35 15.18
C ARG A 386 13.42 0.87 14.74
N LYS A 387 13.22 2.02 15.40
CA LYS A 387 13.82 3.31 15.03
C LYS A 387 13.55 3.68 13.55
N GLN A 388 12.37 3.33 13.03
CA GLN A 388 12.01 3.54 11.63
C GLN A 388 11.60 5.00 11.40
N ARG A 389 12.41 5.71 10.60
CA ARG A 389 12.21 7.14 10.32
C ARG A 389 11.42 7.41 9.05
N GLU A 390 10.81 6.40 8.44
CA GLU A 390 9.75 6.63 7.44
C GLU A 390 8.43 7.09 8.10
N ASN A 391 8.23 6.76 9.39
CA ASN A 391 7.04 7.17 10.12
C ASN A 391 7.02 8.70 10.35
N VAL A 392 6.09 9.39 9.69
CA VAL A 392 6.02 10.86 9.74
C VAL A 392 5.48 11.36 11.08
N VAL A 393 4.65 10.56 11.77
CA VAL A 393 4.18 10.91 13.11
C VAL A 393 5.36 10.94 14.08
N LEU A 394 6.30 9.98 14.00
CA LEU A 394 7.53 10.00 14.81
C LEU A 394 8.42 11.17 14.44
N ARG A 395 8.63 11.43 13.15
CA ARG A 395 9.49 12.54 12.71
C ARG A 395 8.94 13.90 13.12
N GLY A 396 7.62 14.07 13.17
CA GLY A 396 6.98 15.33 13.51
C GLY A 396 6.96 15.69 14.98
N VAL A 397 7.40 14.80 15.88
CA VAL A 397 7.40 15.06 17.33
C VAL A 397 8.18 16.33 17.66
N ARG A 398 7.53 17.29 18.34
CA ARG A 398 8.11 18.53 18.86
C ARG A 398 7.43 18.89 20.19
N GLY A 399 8.18 19.45 21.12
CA GLY A 399 7.63 19.97 22.38
C GLY A 399 7.15 18.88 23.33
N ASN A 400 5.86 18.92 23.71
CA ASN A 400 5.24 17.94 24.61
C ASN A 400 4.65 16.76 23.83
N LEU A 401 5.07 15.54 24.14
CA LEU A 401 4.66 14.34 23.42
C LEU A 401 3.15 14.06 23.54
N CYS A 402 2.56 14.28 24.71
CA CYS A 402 1.14 14.00 24.95
C CYS A 402 0.25 14.99 24.19
N GLU A 403 0.59 16.27 24.19
CA GLU A 403 -0.11 17.29 23.41
C GLU A 403 0.06 17.07 21.91
N TYR A 404 1.26 16.69 21.47
CA TYR A 404 1.54 16.37 20.07
C TYR A 404 0.69 15.20 19.58
N LEU A 405 0.72 14.05 20.28
CA LEU A 405 -0.04 12.87 19.88
C LEU A 405 -1.56 13.13 19.93
N ASP A 406 -2.03 13.89 20.93
CA ASP A 406 -3.43 14.31 21.03
C ASP A 406 -3.90 15.08 19.79
N ARG A 407 -3.11 16.07 19.38
CA ARG A 407 -3.38 16.84 18.17
C ARG A 407 -3.37 15.98 16.91
N VAL A 408 -2.38 15.09 16.76
CA VAL A 408 -2.27 14.22 15.58
C VAL A 408 -3.44 13.22 15.50
N MET A 409 -3.92 12.70 16.63
CA MET A 409 -5.13 11.87 16.64
C MET A 409 -6.36 12.65 16.21
N PHE A 410 -6.51 13.89 16.67
CA PHE A 410 -7.60 14.76 16.23
C PHE A 410 -7.54 15.05 14.72
N GLU A 411 -6.37 15.43 14.21
CA GLU A 411 -6.13 15.66 12.77
C GLU A 411 -6.43 14.39 11.94
N CYS A 412 -6.10 13.21 12.46
CA CYS A 412 -6.42 11.92 11.83
C CYS A 412 -7.94 11.72 11.70
N LEU A 413 -8.70 11.97 12.78
CA LEU A 413 -10.16 11.86 12.79
C LEU A 413 -10.83 12.84 11.81
N GLU A 414 -10.42 14.10 11.83
CA GLU A 414 -10.97 15.12 10.93
C GLU A 414 -10.68 14.77 9.47
N THR A 415 -9.43 14.42 9.15
CA THR A 415 -9.04 14.11 7.77
C THR A 415 -9.73 12.84 7.28
N ALA A 416 -9.85 11.81 8.12
CA ALA A 416 -10.59 10.59 7.78
C ALA A 416 -12.08 10.90 7.53
N THR A 417 -12.69 11.74 8.36
CA THR A 417 -14.08 12.19 8.17
C THR A 417 -14.26 12.89 6.82
N LEU A 418 -13.38 13.85 6.50
CA LEU A 418 -13.41 14.58 5.23
C LEU A 418 -13.23 13.63 4.04
N ALA A 419 -12.30 12.66 4.13
CA ALA A 419 -12.09 11.68 3.06
C ALA A 419 -13.33 10.83 2.80
N VAL A 420 -14.04 10.36 3.84
CA VAL A 420 -15.30 9.62 3.70
C VAL A 420 -16.40 10.47 3.07
N GLN A 421 -16.47 11.76 3.42
CA GLN A 421 -17.49 12.68 2.90
C GLN A 421 -17.24 13.15 1.46
N THR A 422 -16.01 13.03 0.97
CA THR A 422 -15.59 13.57 -0.33
C THR A 422 -16.31 12.91 -1.51
N ASN A 423 -16.15 11.60 -1.66
CA ASN A 423 -16.82 10.78 -2.67
C ASN A 423 -16.77 9.28 -2.27
N ARG A 424 -17.46 8.41 -3.03
CA ARG A 424 -17.57 6.99 -2.67
C ARG A 424 -16.23 6.27 -2.81
N THR A 425 -15.43 6.63 -3.82
CA THR A 425 -14.09 6.07 -4.03
C THR A 425 -13.18 6.36 -2.83
N CYS A 426 -13.13 7.61 -2.39
CA CYS A 426 -12.37 8.01 -1.21
C CYS A 426 -12.83 7.27 0.05
N ALA A 427 -14.15 7.17 0.27
CA ALA A 427 -14.69 6.43 1.40
C ALA A 427 -14.28 4.95 1.38
N TYR A 428 -14.45 4.25 0.26
CA TYR A 428 -14.07 2.84 0.16
C TYR A 428 -12.57 2.62 0.34
N VAL A 429 -11.73 3.49 -0.21
CA VAL A 429 -10.27 3.38 -0.05
C VAL A 429 -9.87 3.57 1.41
N LEU A 430 -10.37 4.60 2.09
CA LEU A 430 -10.06 4.84 3.50
C LEU A 430 -10.55 3.69 4.38
N MET A 431 -11.79 3.22 4.19
CA MET A 431 -12.32 2.13 4.99
C MET A 431 -11.61 0.80 4.72
N ALA A 432 -11.21 0.53 3.47
CA ALA A 432 -10.40 -0.64 3.13
C ALA A 432 -8.99 -0.55 3.71
N PHE A 433 -8.42 0.66 3.81
CA PHE A 433 -7.15 0.88 4.49
C PHE A 433 -7.25 0.59 5.99
N CYS A 434 -8.34 1.04 6.64
CA CYS A 434 -8.63 0.68 8.03
C CYS A 434 -8.84 -0.83 8.21
N ASN A 435 -9.53 -1.47 7.27
CA ASN A 435 -9.71 -2.92 7.26
C ASN A 435 -8.36 -3.63 7.16
N TRP A 436 -7.48 -3.22 6.26
CA TRP A 436 -6.12 -3.74 6.17
C TRP A 436 -5.33 -3.53 7.46
N ALA A 437 -5.34 -2.32 8.04
CA ALA A 437 -4.63 -2.04 9.29
C ALA A 437 -5.05 -3.01 10.41
N VAL A 438 -6.35 -3.29 10.55
CA VAL A 438 -6.84 -4.25 11.56
C VAL A 438 -6.58 -5.71 11.18
N MET A 439 -6.78 -6.04 9.91
CA MET A 439 -6.72 -7.40 9.40
C MET A 439 -5.32 -7.85 9.02
N SER A 440 -4.28 -7.00 9.06
CA SER A 440 -2.91 -7.30 8.62
C SER A 440 -2.03 -7.89 9.71
N SER A 441 -1.05 -8.72 9.31
CA SER A 441 -0.05 -9.32 10.21
C SER A 441 0.91 -8.28 10.73
N HIS A 442 1.07 -7.23 9.95
CA HIS A 442 2.07 -6.20 10.14
C HIS A 442 1.79 -5.38 11.40
N HIS A 443 0.53 -5.00 11.62
CA HIS A 443 0.16 -4.09 12.71
C HIS A 443 -0.22 -4.79 14.01
N LYS A 444 -0.63 -6.06 13.94
CA LYS A 444 -1.04 -6.87 15.11
C LYS A 444 -2.06 -6.17 16.01
N MET A 445 -3.10 -5.58 15.39
CA MET A 445 -4.03 -4.68 16.08
C MET A 445 -4.77 -5.31 17.25
N PHE A 446 -5.08 -6.61 17.17
CA PHE A 446 -5.65 -7.34 18.30
C PHE A 446 -4.69 -7.32 19.49
N GLU A 447 -3.44 -7.72 19.28
CA GLU A 447 -2.45 -7.71 20.34
C GLU A 447 -2.21 -6.28 20.84
N VAL A 448 -1.96 -5.31 19.95
CA VAL A 448 -1.73 -3.89 20.30
C VAL A 448 -2.85 -3.32 21.15
N SER A 449 -4.10 -3.66 20.85
CA SER A 449 -5.26 -3.13 21.57
C SER A 449 -5.60 -3.87 22.87
N THR A 450 -5.17 -5.12 23.04
CA THR A 450 -5.58 -5.99 24.17
C THR A 450 -4.45 -6.32 25.16
N GLN A 451 -3.18 -6.23 24.76
CA GLN A 451 -2.01 -6.57 25.60
C GLN A 451 -1.28 -5.33 26.14
N ILE A 452 -1.98 -4.20 26.20
CA ILE A 452 -1.54 -2.97 26.86
C ILE A 452 -2.17 -2.87 28.25
N SER A 453 -1.44 -2.28 29.19
CA SER A 453 -1.97 -1.96 30.52
C SER A 453 -1.85 -0.47 30.81
N VAL A 454 -2.85 0.06 31.53
CA VAL A 454 -2.83 1.45 32.00
C VAL A 454 -1.75 1.57 33.07
N VAL A 455 -0.90 2.58 32.94
CA VAL A 455 0.12 2.89 33.94
C VAL A 455 -0.56 3.64 35.09
N GLY A 456 -1.06 2.89 36.08
CA GLY A 456 -1.90 3.41 37.17
C GLY A 456 -1.25 4.39 38.17
N LYS A 457 -0.06 4.90 37.89
CA LYS A 457 0.64 5.89 38.73
C LYS A 457 0.35 7.34 38.33
N TYR A 458 -0.26 7.56 37.17
CA TYR A 458 -0.37 8.89 36.57
C TYR A 458 -1.80 9.16 36.13
N ASP A 459 -2.25 10.41 36.30
CA ASP A 459 -3.51 10.86 35.74
C ASP A 459 -3.42 10.86 34.21
N GLU A 460 -4.50 10.50 33.52
CA GLU A 460 -4.56 10.62 32.06
C GLU A 460 -4.30 12.08 31.65
N CYS A 461 -3.43 12.29 30.66
CA CYS A 461 -3.29 13.60 30.06
C CYS A 461 -4.61 14.01 29.40
N LEU A 462 -5.36 14.90 30.06
CA LEU A 462 -6.68 15.39 29.66
C LEU A 462 -6.64 16.31 28.43
N SER A 463 -5.57 16.31 27.63
CA SER A 463 -5.52 17.07 26.38
C SER A 463 -6.74 16.71 25.52
N GLN A 464 -7.62 17.70 25.37
CA GLN A 464 -8.82 17.84 24.54
C GLN A 464 -9.75 16.62 24.28
N SER A 465 -10.05 15.82 25.30
CA SER A 465 -11.04 14.70 25.20
C SER A 465 -12.47 15.07 24.73
N ARG A 466 -12.83 16.36 24.70
CA ARG A 466 -14.13 16.83 24.16
C ARG A 466 -14.10 16.97 22.64
N ASP A 467 -13.00 17.47 22.09
CA ASP A 467 -12.87 17.74 20.67
C ASP A 467 -12.77 16.43 19.87
N HIS A 468 -12.10 15.42 20.44
CA HIS A 468 -12.07 14.06 19.89
C HIS A 468 -13.46 13.41 19.80
N ARG A 469 -14.31 13.63 20.81
CA ARG A 469 -15.69 13.10 20.79
C ARG A 469 -16.53 13.77 19.72
N GLN A 470 -16.32 15.06 19.47
CA GLN A 470 -16.99 15.77 18.40
C GLN A 470 -16.49 15.32 17.02
N ALA A 471 -15.18 15.25 16.82
CA ALA A 471 -14.59 14.76 15.56
C ALA A 471 -15.04 13.32 15.26
N TYR A 472 -15.00 12.43 16.25
CA TYR A 472 -15.46 11.05 16.08
C TYR A 472 -16.96 10.99 15.76
N ARG A 473 -17.80 11.85 16.35
CA ARG A 473 -19.22 11.93 15.95
C ARG A 473 -19.37 12.31 14.48
N GLY A 474 -18.58 13.26 13.99
CA GLY A 474 -18.53 13.62 12.57
C GLY A 474 -18.19 12.41 11.68
N LEU A 475 -17.20 11.60 12.11
CA LEU A 475 -16.86 10.35 11.42
C LEU A 475 -18.03 9.36 11.43
N LEU A 476 -18.72 9.18 12.56
CA LEU A 476 -19.88 8.29 12.67
C LEU A 476 -21.01 8.70 11.73
N GLU A 477 -21.28 10.01 11.63
CA GLU A 477 -22.26 10.58 10.70
C GLU A 477 -21.85 10.35 9.24
N ALA A 478 -20.57 10.53 8.91
CA ALA A 478 -20.02 10.26 7.58
C ALA A 478 -20.11 8.77 7.18
N LEU A 479 -19.94 7.86 8.14
CA LEU A 479 -19.99 6.42 7.90
C LEU A 479 -21.42 5.85 7.90
N ALA A 480 -22.41 6.58 8.42
CA ALA A 480 -23.80 6.11 8.52
C ALA A 480 -24.40 5.59 7.19
N PRO A 481 -24.16 6.22 6.02
CA PRO A 481 -24.67 5.73 4.72
C PRO A 481 -24.16 4.35 4.30
N PHE A 482 -23.04 3.88 4.86
CA PHE A 482 -22.45 2.58 4.53
C PHE A 482 -23.01 1.43 5.38
N GLY A 483 -23.88 1.74 6.35
CA GLY A 483 -24.53 0.76 7.21
C GLY A 483 -23.68 0.30 8.40
N THR A 484 -24.19 -0.71 9.10
CA THR A 484 -23.55 -1.37 10.24
C THR A 484 -24.09 -2.78 10.39
N LEU A 485 -23.23 -3.70 10.83
CA LEU A 485 -23.58 -5.08 11.22
C LEU A 485 -23.96 -5.15 12.72
N GLY A 486 -23.91 -4.04 13.45
CA GLY A 486 -24.21 -3.95 14.88
C GLY A 486 -23.24 -4.78 15.71
N GLU A 487 -23.75 -5.48 16.72
CA GLU A 487 -22.94 -6.34 17.62
C GLU A 487 -22.21 -7.48 16.88
N LYS A 488 -22.62 -7.80 15.65
CA LYS A 488 -21.96 -8.83 14.82
C LYS A 488 -20.81 -8.27 13.98
N GLY A 489 -20.62 -6.95 13.98
CA GLY A 489 -19.58 -6.27 13.23
C GLY A 489 -18.17 -6.59 13.71
N PRO A 490 -17.17 -6.30 12.87
CA PRO A 490 -15.76 -6.46 13.24
C PRO A 490 -15.33 -5.42 14.26
N SER A 491 -14.35 -5.77 15.09
CA SER A 491 -13.69 -4.81 15.99
C SER A 491 -12.23 -5.16 16.20
N VAL A 492 -11.42 -4.17 16.61
CA VAL A 492 -10.00 -4.35 16.95
C VAL A 492 -9.77 -5.34 18.09
N GLY A 493 -10.77 -5.56 18.94
CA GLY A 493 -10.69 -6.48 20.08
C GLY A 493 -10.93 -7.95 19.72
N GLN A 494 -11.14 -8.26 18.43
CA GLN A 494 -11.28 -9.64 17.97
C GLN A 494 -9.96 -10.17 17.42
N THR A 495 -9.72 -11.46 17.62
CA THR A 495 -8.59 -12.14 17.01
C THR A 495 -8.75 -12.16 15.50
N ARG A 496 -7.63 -12.25 14.80
CA ARG A 496 -7.65 -12.32 13.34
C ARG A 496 -8.33 -13.57 12.82
N ALA A 497 -8.17 -14.70 13.53
CA ALA A 497 -8.91 -15.92 13.25
C ALA A 497 -10.41 -15.67 13.19
N GLU A 498 -10.98 -14.95 14.15
CA GLU A 498 -12.40 -14.63 14.16
C GLU A 498 -12.81 -13.71 13.01
N LEU A 499 -11.97 -12.72 12.68
CA LEU A 499 -12.26 -11.75 11.64
C LEU A 499 -12.20 -12.36 10.24
N ASP A 500 -11.21 -13.22 9.97
CA ASP A 500 -11.02 -13.86 8.65
C ASP A 500 -12.24 -14.65 8.20
N PHE A 501 -12.82 -15.47 9.09
CA PHE A 501 -14.02 -16.24 8.75
C PHE A 501 -15.23 -15.35 8.47
N LYS A 502 -15.42 -14.29 9.26
CA LYS A 502 -16.57 -13.39 9.10
C LYS A 502 -16.43 -12.55 7.82
N TYR A 503 -15.23 -12.04 7.53
CA TYR A 503 -15.00 -11.19 6.36
C TYR A 503 -15.23 -11.94 5.04
N GLY A 504 -14.81 -13.21 4.97
CA GLY A 504 -15.00 -14.05 3.78
C GLY A 504 -16.46 -14.18 3.37
N VAL A 505 -17.39 -14.16 4.34
CA VAL A 505 -18.84 -14.14 4.07
C VAL A 505 -19.33 -12.75 3.68
N CYS A 506 -18.85 -11.70 4.34
CA CYS A 506 -19.34 -10.33 4.12
C CYS A 506 -18.94 -9.78 2.75
N ARG A 507 -17.76 -10.14 2.24
CA ARG A 507 -17.20 -9.58 1.01
C ARG A 507 -18.00 -9.90 -0.25
N SER A 508 -18.78 -10.97 -0.26
CA SER A 508 -19.59 -11.38 -1.43
C SER A 508 -20.90 -10.60 -1.59
N SER A 509 -21.21 -9.68 -0.67
CA SER A 509 -22.41 -8.83 -0.73
C SER A 509 -22.01 -7.37 -0.60
N SER A 510 -22.42 -6.54 -1.55
CA SER A 510 -22.09 -5.11 -1.54
C SER A 510 -22.52 -4.41 -0.24
N THR A 511 -23.71 -4.72 0.28
CA THR A 511 -24.23 -4.16 1.52
C THR A 511 -23.46 -4.65 2.75
N LEU A 512 -23.23 -5.97 2.86
CA LEU A 512 -22.51 -6.53 4.01
C LEU A 512 -21.05 -6.07 4.03
N HIS A 513 -20.42 -6.02 2.86
CA HIS A 513 -19.05 -5.54 2.70
C HIS A 513 -18.93 -4.07 3.10
N ALA A 514 -19.82 -3.19 2.62
CA ALA A 514 -19.82 -1.79 3.03
C ALA A 514 -20.03 -1.61 4.54
N SER A 515 -20.95 -2.38 5.13
CA SER A 515 -21.21 -2.34 6.57
C SER A 515 -20.01 -2.84 7.39
N TRP A 516 -19.35 -3.91 6.93
CA TRP A 516 -18.11 -4.42 7.52
C TRP A 516 -17.00 -3.37 7.53
N LEU A 517 -16.74 -2.77 6.37
CA LEU A 517 -15.74 -1.72 6.20
C LEU A 517 -16.03 -0.49 7.05
N ALA A 518 -17.29 -0.10 7.17
CA ALA A 518 -17.69 1.00 8.03
C ALA A 518 -17.47 0.66 9.52
N ASP A 519 -17.88 -0.52 9.97
CA ASP A 519 -17.71 -0.95 11.37
C ASP A 519 -16.24 -1.09 11.77
N ILE A 520 -15.38 -1.62 10.91
CA ILE A 520 -13.94 -1.73 11.22
C ILE A 520 -13.28 -0.36 11.32
N THR A 521 -13.72 0.60 10.48
CA THR A 521 -13.28 2.00 10.54
C THR A 521 -13.73 2.66 11.85
N ARG A 522 -14.99 2.45 12.27
CA ARG A 522 -15.50 2.92 13.57
C ARG A 522 -14.64 2.38 14.71
N SER A 523 -14.39 1.07 14.71
CA SER A 523 -13.67 0.41 15.80
C SER A 523 -12.21 0.86 15.89
N LEU A 524 -11.51 0.99 14.76
CA LEU A 524 -10.11 1.41 14.72
C LEU A 524 -9.95 2.87 15.13
N LEU A 525 -10.79 3.76 14.58
CA LEU A 525 -10.68 5.19 14.77
C LEU A 525 -11.46 5.70 15.99
N GLU A 526 -11.98 4.81 16.84
CA GLU A 526 -12.52 5.23 18.12
C GLU A 526 -11.42 5.89 18.97
N PRO A 527 -11.63 7.10 19.54
CA PRO A 527 -10.59 7.80 20.28
C PRO A 527 -9.95 6.98 21.41
N GLN A 528 -10.74 6.15 22.09
CA GLN A 528 -10.23 5.26 23.14
C GLN A 528 -9.30 4.17 22.58
N THR A 529 -9.63 3.62 21.41
CA THR A 529 -8.79 2.68 20.68
C THR A 529 -7.49 3.34 20.27
N LEU A 530 -7.54 4.51 19.63
CA LEU A 530 -6.34 5.25 19.21
C LEU A 530 -5.44 5.59 20.40
N ARG A 531 -6.01 6.12 21.49
CA ARG A 531 -5.25 6.42 22.72
C ARG A 531 -4.50 5.20 23.26
N ARG A 532 -5.19 4.07 23.36
CA ARG A 532 -4.62 2.79 23.77
C ARG A 532 -3.39 2.40 22.94
N ILE A 533 -3.48 2.58 21.63
CA ILE A 533 -2.42 2.24 20.68
C ILE A 533 -1.23 3.21 20.79
N VAL A 534 -1.49 4.51 20.74
CA VAL A 534 -0.45 5.53 20.50
C VAL A 534 0.14 6.12 21.78
N ASP A 535 -0.61 6.10 22.89
CA ASP A 535 -0.23 6.81 24.10
C ASP A 535 0.79 5.99 24.90
N VAL A 536 2.05 6.07 24.46
CA VAL A 536 3.20 5.41 25.07
C VAL A 536 3.58 5.98 26.44
N VAL A 537 2.94 7.07 26.88
CA VAL A 537 3.19 7.70 28.18
C VAL A 537 2.30 7.08 29.26
N HIS A 538 1.02 6.85 28.94
CA HIS A 538 0.03 6.34 29.89
C HIS A 538 -0.25 4.85 29.74
N PHE A 539 0.22 4.21 28.67
CA PHE A 539 0.01 2.79 28.40
C PHE A 539 1.33 2.05 28.16
N GLU A 540 1.53 0.97 28.91
CA GLU A 540 2.69 0.08 28.76
C GLU A 540 2.30 -1.20 28.00
N TRP A 541 3.20 -1.66 27.14
CA TRP A 541 3.04 -2.95 26.48
C TRP A 541 3.42 -4.09 27.44
N THR A 542 2.48 -5.02 27.66
CA THR A 542 2.68 -6.16 28.58
C THR A 542 2.81 -7.51 27.87
N GLY A 543 2.63 -7.52 26.54
CA GLY A 543 2.77 -8.70 25.70
C GLY A 543 4.21 -9.12 25.44
N CYS A 544 4.37 -10.21 24.70
CA CYS A 544 5.68 -10.62 24.19
C CYS A 544 6.27 -9.53 23.28
N GLU A 545 7.57 -9.31 23.38
CA GLU A 545 8.32 -8.42 22.50
C GLU A 545 8.71 -9.15 21.22
N GLY A 546 8.53 -8.51 20.07
CA GLY A 546 9.12 -8.94 18.81
C GLY A 546 10.59 -8.56 18.68
N GLU A 547 11.36 -9.34 17.92
CA GLU A 547 12.73 -8.97 17.56
C GLU A 547 12.75 -7.76 16.62
N VAL A 548 13.70 -6.86 16.89
CA VAL A 548 14.03 -5.74 16.01
C VAL A 548 15.03 -6.24 14.98
N ASP A 549 14.52 -6.86 13.93
CA ASP A 549 15.07 -6.90 12.57
C ASP A 549 13.97 -7.56 11.71
N TYR A 550 13.58 -6.90 10.61
CA TYR A 550 12.34 -7.22 9.90
C TYR A 550 12.47 -8.58 9.21
N CYS A 551 11.71 -9.58 9.70
CA CYS A 551 11.55 -10.99 9.29
C CYS A 551 12.83 -11.88 9.25
N PRO A 552 12.74 -13.14 9.73
CA PRO A 552 13.87 -13.97 10.18
C PRO A 552 14.84 -14.44 9.09
#